data_AF-A0A4Y8KME3-F1
#
_entry.id   AF-A0A4Y8KME3-F1
#
_cell.length_a   1.000
_cell.length_b   1.000
_cell.length_c   1.000
_cell.angle_alpha   90.00
_cell.angle_beta   90.00
_cell.angle_gamma   90.00
#
_symmetry.space_group_name_H-M   'P 1'
#
loop_
_entity.id
_entity.type
_entity.pdbx_description
1 polymer ?
#
loop_
_entity_poly.entity_id
_entity_poly.type
_entity_poly.pdbx_seq_one_letter_code
_entity_poly.pdbx_strand_id
1 'polypeptide(L)' 'MAITSIDINQAELKQAKLLAGTSSNRETVDLALRTLIAVRRQPSAVERIIGRRFEPDQIDAPTITPLAVSDEL' A
#
# COMPACT_ATOMS: atom_id res chain seq x y z
N MET A 1 0.62 -6.22 23.68
CA MET A 1 1.42 -6.01 22.45
C MET A 1 2.67 -6.88 22.59
N ALA A 2 2.96 -7.77 21.63
CA ALA A 2 4.12 -8.66 21.73
C ALA A 2 5.41 -7.83 21.58
N ILE A 3 6.30 -7.91 22.57
CA ILE A 3 7.64 -7.32 22.50
C ILE A 3 8.56 -8.44 22.02
N THR A 4 9.11 -8.26 20.82
CA THR A 4 10.07 -9.18 20.22
C THR A 4 11.43 -8.51 20.18
N SER A 5 12.47 -9.19 20.65
CA SER A 5 13.85 -8.71 20.52
C SER A 5 14.38 -9.08 19.14
N ILE A 6 14.99 -8.12 18.46
CA ILE A 6 15.59 -8.29 17.12
C ILE A 6 16.90 -7.53 17.11
N ASP A 7 17.96 -8.17 16.65
CA ASP A 7 19.26 -7.52 16.48
C ASP A 7 19.25 -6.68 15.21
N ILE A 8 19.48 -5.38 15.38
CA ILE A 8 19.56 -4.40 14.30
C ILE A 8 20.81 -3.54 14.54
N ASN A 9 21.52 -3.23 13.46
CA ASN A 9 22.65 -2.31 13.52
C ASN A 9 22.18 -0.93 14.04
N GLN A 10 22.73 -0.50 15.18
CA GLN A 10 22.35 0.75 15.83
C GLN A 10 22.67 1.99 14.98
N ALA A 11 23.72 1.95 14.15
CA ALA A 11 24.06 3.05 13.27
C ALA A 11 23.01 3.24 12.17
N GLU A 12 22.59 2.13 11.55
CA GLU A 12 21.53 2.14 10.53
C GLU A 12 20.20 2.58 11.12
N LEU A 13 19.85 2.10 12.32
CA LEU A 13 18.61 2.47 13.01
C LEU A 13 18.58 3.96 13.35
N LYS A 14 19.72 4.53 13.79
CA LYS A 14 19.84 5.97 14.05
C LYS A 14 19.67 6.79 12.77
N GLN A 15 20.26 6.35 11.66
CA GLN A 15 20.12 7.02 10.37
C GLN A 15 18.70 6.92 9.82
N ALA A 16 18.07 5.74 9.91
CA ALA A 16 16.67 5.54 9.55
C ALA A 16 15.75 6.44 10.39
N LYS A 17 16.02 6.58 11.69
CA LYS A 17 15.24 7.47 12.58
C LYS A 17 15.31 8.93 12.14
N LEU A 18 16.51 9.40 11.75
CA LEU A 18 16.72 10.76 11.23
C LEU A 18 15.99 10.97 9.89
N LEU A 19 16.11 10.03 8.96
CA LEU A 19 15.46 10.11 7.64
C LEU A 19 13.94 10.02 7.72
N ALA A 20 13.43 9.21 8.63
CA ALA A 20 12.00 9.03 8.86
C ALA A 20 11.37 10.14 9.72
N GLY A 21 12.18 10.99 10.37
CA GLY A 21 11.69 12.01 11.31
C GLY A 21 10.94 11.44 12.52
N THR A 22 11.28 10.21 12.95
CA THR A 22 10.56 9.48 14.00
C THR A 22 11.17 9.71 15.38
N SER A 23 10.34 9.61 16.42
CA SER A 23 10.75 9.89 17.80
C SER A 23 11.44 8.68 18.46
N SER A 24 11.07 7.47 18.05
CA SER A 24 11.53 6.22 18.66
C SER A 24 11.92 5.16 17.64
N ASN A 25 12.84 4.27 18.02
CA ASN A 25 13.24 3.12 17.19
C ASN A 25 12.06 2.23 16.81
N ARG A 26 11.11 2.05 17.73
CA ARG A 26 9.88 1.26 17.48
C ARG A 26 9.06 1.87 16.36
N GLU A 27 8.89 3.18 16.39
CA GLU A 27 8.15 3.94 15.39
C GLU A 27 8.85 3.89 14.02
N THR A 28 10.18 4.00 14.00
CA THR A 28 10.98 3.84 12.78
C THR A 28 10.77 2.47 12.14
N VAL A 29 10.82 1.40 12.94
CA VAL A 29 10.64 0.02 12.45
C VAL A 29 9.20 -0.23 11.98
N ASP A 30 8.20 0.27 12.70
CA ASP A 30 6.79 0.17 12.30
C ASP A 30 6.54 0.86 10.95
N LEU A 31 7.08 2.08 10.79
CA LEU A 31 6.98 2.82 9.53
C LEU A 31 7.67 2.09 8.38
N ALA A 32 8.87 1.56 8.60
CA ALA A 32 9.59 0.79 7.60
C ALA A 32 8.81 -0.44 7.14
N LEU A 33 8.23 -1.21 8.08
CA LEU A 33 7.42 -2.38 7.79
C LEU A 33 6.16 -2.03 7.01
N ARG A 34 5.42 -0.99 7.43
CA ARG A 34 4.24 -0.51 6.70
C ARG A 34 4.58 -0.09 5.28
N THR A 35 5.69 0.62 5.12
CA THR A 35 6.16 1.10 3.81
C THR A 35 6.53 -0.08 2.91
N LEU A 36 7.27 -1.06 3.43
CA LEU A 36 7.64 -2.27 2.68
C LEU A 36 6.41 -3.06 2.23
N ILE A 37 5.43 -3.24 3.12
CA ILE A 37 4.16 -3.92 2.78
C ILE A 37 3.41 -3.14 1.71
N ALA A 38 3.34 -1.81 1.82
CA ALA A 38 2.68 -0.96 0.83
C ALA A 38 3.34 -1.08 -0.54
N VAL A 39 4.67 -0.95 -0.60
CA VAL A 39 5.46 -1.09 -1.84
C VAL A 39 5.25 -2.47 -2.48
N ARG A 40 5.21 -3.54 -1.67
CA ARG A 40 5.05 -4.91 -2.16
C ARG A 40 3.61 -5.33 -2.43
N ARG A 41 2.60 -4.56 -2.01
CA ARG A 41 1.18 -4.87 -2.29
C ARG A 41 0.78 -4.55 -3.74
N GLN A 42 1.47 -3.64 -4.41
CA GLN A 42 1.07 -3.13 -5.73
C GLN A 42 1.43 -3.95 -6.99
N PRO A 43 2.36 -4.92 -7.02
CA PRO A 43 2.62 -5.68 -8.25
C PRO A 43 1.38 -6.42 -8.77
N SER A 44 0.55 -6.96 -7.87
CA SER A 44 -0.63 -7.75 -8.26
C SER A 44 -1.80 -6.95 -8.84
N ALA A 45 -1.91 -5.65 -8.53
CA ALA A 45 -2.97 -4.79 -9.04
C ALA A 45 -2.62 -4.25 -10.43
N VAL A 46 -1.34 -3.88 -10.62
CA VAL A 46 -0.84 -3.37 -11.91
C VAL A 46 -0.75 -4.50 -12.95
N GLU A 47 -0.32 -5.71 -12.56
CA GLU A 47 -0.34 -6.89 -13.46
C GLU A 47 -1.75 -7.24 -13.93
N ARG A 48 -2.78 -7.10 -13.06
CA ARG A 48 -4.19 -7.31 -13.44
C ARG A 48 -4.72 -6.30 -14.45
N ILE A 49 -4.22 -5.07 -14.45
CA ILE A 49 -4.62 -4.03 -15.39
C ILE A 49 -3.89 -4.22 -16.74
N ILE A 50 -2.59 -4.50 -16.70
CA ILE A 50 -1.77 -4.68 -17.92
C ILE A 50 -2.14 -5.97 -18.68
N GLY A 51 -2.53 -7.04 -17.98
CA GLY A 51 -2.97 -8.29 -18.60
C GLY A 51 -4.38 -8.28 -19.19
N ARG A 52 -5.12 -7.17 -19.07
CA ARG A 52 -6.51 -7.09 -19.51
C ARG A 52 -6.56 -6.83 -21.01
N ARG A 53 -6.89 -7.87 -21.78
CA ARG A 53 -7.34 -7.70 -23.18
C ARG A 53 -8.80 -7.30 -23.14
N PHE A 54 -9.13 -6.24 -23.86
CA PHE A 54 -10.51 -5.83 -24.09
C PHE A 54 -11.01 -6.55 -25.33
N GLU A 55 -12.22 -7.10 -25.24
CA GLU A 55 -12.92 -7.57 -26.42
C GLU A 55 -13.38 -6.34 -27.25
N PRO A 56 -13.53 -6.44 -28.59
CA PRO A 56 -13.83 -5.29 -29.45
C PRO A 56 -15.13 -4.54 -29.09
N ASP A 57 -16.09 -5.22 -28.46
CA ASP A 57 -17.36 -4.69 -27.97
C ASP A 57 -17.22 -3.85 -26.67
N GLN A 58 -16.07 -3.93 -26.00
CA GLN A 58 -15.75 -3.20 -24.78
C GLN A 58 -15.00 -1.90 -25.04
N ILE A 59 -14.59 -1.68 -26.30
CA ILE A 59 -14.00 -0.42 -26.78
C ILE A 59 -15.16 0.49 -27.18
N ASP A 60 -15.21 1.71 -26.64
CA ASP A 60 -16.32 2.67 -26.82
C ASP A 60 -17.69 2.20 -26.29
N ALA A 61 -17.70 1.27 -25.33
CA ALA A 61 -18.93 0.88 -24.64
C ALA A 61 -19.61 2.10 -23.99
N PRO A 62 -20.94 2.23 -24.06
CA PRO A 62 -21.66 3.37 -23.54
C PRO A 62 -21.47 3.50 -22.02
N THR A 63 -21.12 4.70 -21.56
CA THR A 63 -20.97 5.01 -20.14
C THR A 63 -22.29 4.79 -19.40
N ILE A 64 -22.31 3.83 -18.48
CA ILE A 64 -23.44 3.62 -17.58
C ILE A 64 -23.23 4.50 -16.36
N THR A 65 -24.09 5.50 -16.17
CA THR A 65 -24.17 6.25 -14.92
C THR A 65 -24.74 5.32 -13.83
N PRO A 66 -24.03 5.08 -12.72
CA PRO A 66 -24.58 4.29 -11.62
C PRO A 66 -25.85 4.96 -11.11
N LEU A 67 -26.95 4.21 -11.06
CA LEU A 67 -28.17 4.67 -10.40
C LEU A 67 -27.81 4.94 -8.93
N ALA A 68 -28.00 6.18 -8.49
CA ALA A 68 -27.89 6.52 -7.08
C ALA A 68 -28.87 5.62 -6.34
N VAL A 69 -28.34 4.73 -5.50
CA VAL A 69 -29.15 3.95 -4.58
C VAL A 69 -29.62 4.94 -3.53
N SER A 70 -30.78 5.54 -3.75
CA SER A 70 -31.50 6.26 -2.70
C SER A 70 -31.95 5.23 -1.69
N ASP A 71 -31.15 5.08 -0.64
CA ASP A 71 -31.52 4.40 0.60
C ASP A 71 -32.57 5.30 1.27
N GLU A 72 -33.86 5.11 0.93
CA GLU A 72 -34.96 5.66 1.71
C GLU A 72 -35.34 4.67 2.81
N LEU A 73 -35.13 5.13 4.04
CA LEU A 73 -35.44 4.54 5.34
C LEU A 73 -36.92 4.15 5.50
#